data_AF-A0A9C7QGM2-F1
#
_entry.id   AF-A0A9C7QGM2-F1
#
_cell.length_a   1.000
_cell.length_b   1.000
_cell.length_c   1.000
_cell.angle_alpha   90.00
_cell.angle_beta   90.00
_cell.angle_gamma   90.00
#
_symmetry.space_group_name_H-M   'P 1'
#
loop_
_entity.id
_entity.type
_entity.pdbx_description
1 polymer ?
#
loop_
_entity_poly.entity_id
_entity_poly.type
_entity_poly.pdbx_seq_one_letter_code
_entity_poly.pdbx_strand_id
1 'polypeptide(L)' 'MFDCVMPSRNARHATIFTWDGIMHATNKCYELDDKPLDPKCDCPTCRNFSRAYIRHL' A
#
# COMPACT_ATOMS: atom_id res chain seq x y z
N MET A 1 24.24 8.19 -5.30
CA MET A 1 23.07 8.04 -6.23
C MET A 1 22.52 6.64 -6.06
N PHE A 2 21.20 6.46 -5.97
CA PHE A 2 20.57 5.15 -5.77
C PHE A 2 19.48 4.98 -6.84
N ASP A 3 19.51 3.84 -7.52
CA ASP A 3 18.51 3.43 -8.51
C ASP A 3 18.10 1.99 -8.20
N CYS A 4 16.80 1.72 -8.06
CA CYS A 4 16.31 0.40 -7.71
C CYS A 4 14.88 0.17 -8.20
N VAL A 5 14.64 -1.02 -8.76
CA VAL A 5 13.32 -1.47 -9.23
C VAL A 5 12.46 -2.09 -8.13
N MET A 6 13.00 -2.24 -6.91
CA MET A 6 12.32 -2.80 -5.74
C MET A 6 10.90 -2.27 -5.52
N PRO A 7 10.64 -0.94 -5.46
CA PRO A 7 9.28 -0.44 -5.20
C PRO A 7 8.28 -0.91 -6.28
N SER A 8 8.67 -0.84 -7.55
CA SER A 8 7.79 -1.24 -8.67
C SER A 8 7.61 -2.76 -8.77
N ARG A 9 8.61 -3.56 -8.40
CA ARG A 9 8.48 -5.02 -8.34
C ARG A 9 7.58 -5.45 -7.18
N ASN A 10 7.78 -4.87 -6.00
CA ASN A 10 7.04 -5.25 -4.80
C ASN A 10 5.58 -4.80 -4.86
N ALA A 11 5.30 -3.65 -5.47
CA ALA A 11 3.92 -3.20 -5.73
C ALA A 11 3.13 -4.22 -6.56
N ARG A 12 3.75 -4.82 -7.59
CA ARG A 12 3.13 -5.89 -8.41
C ARG A 12 2.86 -7.18 -7.62
N HIS A 13 3.58 -7.41 -6.54
CA HIS A 13 3.36 -8.51 -5.61
C HIS A 13 2.57 -8.07 -4.36
N ALA A 14 1.78 -6.99 -4.48
CA ALA A 14 0.91 -6.46 -3.42
C ALA A 14 1.64 -6.16 -2.08
N THR A 15 2.94 -5.89 -2.15
CA THR A 15 3.77 -5.54 -1.00
C THR A 15 3.97 -4.03 -1.00
N ILE A 16 3.48 -3.38 0.05
CA ILE A 16 3.41 -1.93 0.16
C ILE A 16 4.31 -1.48 1.30
N PHE A 17 5.08 -0.44 1.03
CA PHE A 17 5.93 0.20 2.02
C PHE A 17 5.17 1.32 2.72
N THR A 18 5.17 1.27 4.04
CA THR A 18 4.60 2.30 4.92
C THR A 18 5.67 2.75 5.91
N TRP A 19 5.44 3.87 6.58
CA TRP A 19 6.30 4.36 7.65
C TRP A 19 6.36 3.41 8.85
N ASP A 20 5.31 2.62 9.07
CA ASP A 20 5.23 1.64 10.15
C ASP A 20 5.77 0.25 9.73
N GLY A 21 6.31 0.13 8.51
CA GLY A 21 6.95 -1.07 7.99
C GLY A 21 6.33 -1.59 6.68
N ILE A 22 6.54 -2.88 6.41
CA ILE A 22 6.04 -3.54 5.20
C ILE A 22 4.65 -4.10 5.48
N MET A 23 3.71 -3.85 4.59
CA MET A 23 2.37 -4.47 4.62
C MET A 23 2.07 -5.22 3.33
N HIS A 24 1.24 -6.26 3.44
CA HIS A 24 0.74 -7.02 2.30
C HIS A 24 -0.74 -6.71 2.10
N ALA A 25 -1.10 -6.08 0.98
CA ALA A 25 -2.49 -5.70 0.69
C ALA A 25 -3.43 -6.92 0.62
N THR A 26 -2.88 -8.10 0.29
CA THR A 26 -3.58 -9.39 0.23
C THR A 26 -3.84 -10.03 1.60
N ASN A 27 -3.48 -9.40 2.71
CA ASN A 27 -3.87 -9.87 4.05
C ASN A 27 -5.36 -9.64 4.34
N LYS A 28 -6.06 -10.68 4.82
CA LYS A 28 -7.50 -10.65 5.12
C LYS A 28 -7.91 -9.56 6.11
N CYS A 29 -7.02 -9.14 7.01
CA CYS A 29 -7.30 -8.07 7.96
C CYS A 29 -7.64 -6.73 7.29
N TYR A 30 -7.25 -6.52 6.02
CA TYR A 30 -7.51 -5.29 5.28
C TYR A 30 -8.77 -5.35 4.40
N GLU A 31 -9.57 -6.42 4.48
CA GLU A 31 -10.78 -6.62 3.64
C GLU A 31 -11.85 -5.54 3.84
N LEU A 32 -12.00 -5.05 5.06
CA LEU A 32 -12.97 -4.02 5.44
C LEU A 32 -12.28 -2.79 6.06
N ASP A 33 -10.99 -2.59 5.76
CA ASP A 33 -10.24 -1.45 6.27
C ASP A 33 -10.37 -0.25 5.34
N ASP A 34 -11.22 0.71 5.74
CA ASP A 34 -11.47 1.96 5.00
C ASP A 34 -10.35 3.01 5.19
N LYS A 35 -9.31 2.69 5.97
CA LYS A 35 -8.18 3.60 6.14
C LYS A 35 -7.32 3.69 4.87
N PRO A 36 -6.60 4.81 4.68
CA PRO A 36 -5.60 4.92 3.63
C PRO A 36 -4.46 3.92 3.85
N LEU A 37 -3.69 3.62 2.81
CA LEU A 37 -2.52 2.73 2.91
C LEU A 37 -1.58 3.15 4.05
N ASP A 38 -1.26 4.44 4.12
CA ASP A 38 -0.47 5.03 5.20
C ASP A 38 -1.06 6.41 5.58
N PRO A 39 -1.44 6.64 6.84
CA PRO A 39 -2.03 7.90 7.29
C PRO A 39 -1.05 9.08 7.29
N LYS A 40 0.26 8.84 7.21
CA LYS A 40 1.31 9.88 7.15
C LYS A 40 1.74 10.18 5.70
N CYS A 41 1.06 9.63 4.70
CA CYS A 41 1.44 9.75 3.29
C CYS A 41 0.42 10.58 2.50
N ASP A 42 0.91 11.62 1.81
CA ASP A 42 0.09 12.55 1.02
C ASP A 42 0.05 12.20 -0.49
N CYS A 43 0.40 10.97 -0.88
CA CYS A 43 0.35 10.58 -2.29
C CYS A 43 -1.10 10.51 -2.81
N PRO A 44 -1.33 10.59 -4.14
CA PRO A 44 -2.67 10.49 -4.72
C PRO A 44 -3.39 9.19 -4.32
N THR A 45 -2.64 8.10 -4.18
CA THR A 45 -3.21 6.80 -3.81
C THR A 45 -3.77 6.81 -2.39
N CYS A 46 -3.02 7.31 -1.42
CA CYS A 46 -3.45 7.39 -0.01
C CYS A 46 -4.58 8.39 0.20
N ARG A 47 -4.70 9.43 -0.63
CA ARG A 47 -5.78 10.42 -0.53
C ARG A 47 -7.10 9.95 -1.13
N ASN A 48 -7.06 9.06 -2.11
CA ASN A 48 -8.24 8.72 -2.92
C ASN A 48 -8.74 7.29 -2.72
N PHE A 49 -7.90 6.39 -2.18
CA PHE A 49 -8.23 4.96 -2.09
C PHE A 49 -7.97 4.40 -0.70
N SER A 50 -8.88 3.54 -0.26
CA SER A 50 -8.74 2.77 0.97
C SER A 50 -7.94 1.48 0.76
N ARG A 51 -7.45 0.90 1.86
CA ARG A 51 -6.79 -0.42 1.86
C ARG A 51 -7.73 -1.52 1.35
N ALA A 52 -8.99 -1.49 1.77
CA ALA A 52 -10.03 -2.40 1.28
C ALA A 52 -10.22 -2.32 -0.23
N TYR A 53 -10.27 -1.10 -0.78
CA TYR A 53 -10.40 -0.90 -2.22
C TYR A 53 -9.20 -1.48 -2.98
N ILE A 54 -7.99 -1.19 -2.53
CA ILE A 54 -6.77 -1.65 -3.20
C ILE A 54 -6.60 -3.16 -3.13
N ARG A 55 -7.06 -3.79 -2.05
CA ARG A 55 -7.08 -5.25 -1.92
C ARG A 55 -8.08 -5.93 -2.87
N HIS A 56 -9.20 -5.26 -3.15
CA HIS A 56 -10.22 -5.76 -4.05
C HIS A 56 -9.73 -5.81 -5.51
N LEU A 57 -8.96 -4.80 -5.94
CA LEU A 57 -8.45 -4.67 -7.31
C LEU A 57 -7.64 -5.89 -7.76
#